data_AF-A0A7V3PNG0-F1
#
_entry.id   AF-A0A7V3PNG0-F1
#
_cell.length_a   1.000
_cell.length_b   1.000
_cell.length_c   1.000
_cell.angle_alpha   90.00
_cell.angle_beta   90.00
_cell.angle_gamma   90.00
#
_symmetry.space_group_name_H-M   'P 1'
#
loop_
_entity.id
_entity.type
_entity.pdbx_description
1 polymer ?
#
loop_
_entity_poly.entity_id
_entity_poly.type
_entity_poly.pdbx_seq_one_letter_code
_entity_poly.pdbx_strand_id
1 'polypeptide(L)'
;VLRFHAQWRRENPTQGTKGDLTAQGINYWSLMDEPNVDGKENYVILEAVGRGHYVGCNLSVDNIDPTPDGLTWWGEGDDMIFIDGEELPSMVGTGSEDYLCHAWGMHPQGYLFAGTSVYEHDADRPTRRKQTSYRFHILDPVMFTRSLKVTIEHGHANLQNNDYSSTAYWYQTEPHAPFPPLPDAVARRPRPDR
;
A
#
# COMPACT_ATOMS: atom_id res chain seq x y z
N VAL A 1 -27.55 0.95 -10.73
CA VAL A 1 -26.77 2.21 -10.71
C VAL A 1 -25.61 2.01 -9.76
N LEU A 2 -24.40 2.48 -10.11
CA LEU A 2 -23.25 2.40 -9.21
C LEU A 2 -23.26 3.58 -8.21
N ARG A 3 -22.64 3.38 -7.06
CA ARG A 3 -22.46 4.37 -5.99
C ARG A 3 -20.99 4.49 -5.66
N PHE A 4 -20.56 5.71 -5.38
CA PHE A 4 -19.20 6.01 -4.95
C PHE A 4 -19.00 5.54 -3.51
N HIS A 5 -17.83 4.95 -3.25
CA HIS A 5 -17.40 4.52 -1.93
C HIS A 5 -15.96 4.95 -1.69
N ALA A 6 -15.65 5.20 -0.42
CA ALA A 6 -14.31 5.40 0.07
C ALA A 6 -14.14 4.69 1.40
N GLN A 7 -12.99 4.05 1.61
CA GLN A 7 -12.68 3.35 2.85
C GLN A 7 -11.21 3.56 3.22
N TRP A 8 -10.99 3.95 4.47
CA TRP A 8 -9.65 4.13 5.04
C TRP A 8 -9.22 2.87 5.80
N ARG A 9 -7.95 2.48 5.64
CA ARG A 9 -7.31 1.36 6.34
C ARG A 9 -5.94 1.76 6.88
N ARG A 10 -5.46 1.06 7.90
CA ARG A 10 -4.09 1.20 8.43
C ARG A 10 -3.61 -0.09 9.07
N GLU A 11 -2.32 -0.34 8.94
CA GLU A 11 -1.57 -1.36 9.66
C GLU A 11 -0.30 -0.70 10.22
N ASN A 12 -0.11 -0.77 11.54
CA ASN A 12 0.95 -0.03 12.23
C ASN A 12 1.48 -0.80 13.46
N PRO A 13 2.66 -1.42 13.37
CA PRO A 13 3.40 -1.68 12.13
C PRO A 13 2.79 -2.84 11.33
N THR A 14 3.08 -2.91 10.03
CA THR A 14 2.99 -4.14 9.25
C THR A 14 3.87 -5.22 9.88
N GLN A 15 3.51 -6.49 9.69
CA GLN A 15 4.23 -7.62 10.28
C GLN A 15 5.12 -8.27 9.23
N GLY A 16 6.43 -8.02 9.33
CA GLY A 16 7.42 -8.64 8.44
C GLY A 16 7.35 -10.16 8.54
N THR A 17 7.31 -10.86 7.41
CA THR A 17 7.15 -12.33 7.32
C THR A 17 8.29 -13.10 7.99
N LYS A 18 9.45 -12.45 8.18
CA LYS A 18 10.62 -12.98 8.90
C LYS A 18 10.93 -12.21 10.19
N GLY A 19 9.99 -11.41 10.70
CA GLY A 19 10.17 -10.60 11.91
C GLY A 19 11.06 -9.37 11.70
N ASP A 20 11.72 -8.91 12.76
CA ASP A 20 12.64 -7.77 12.72
C ASP A 20 14.01 -8.21 12.17
N LEU A 21 14.28 -7.93 10.90
CA LEU A 21 15.51 -8.34 10.22
C LEU A 21 16.75 -7.70 10.83
N THR A 22 16.65 -6.44 11.28
CA THR A 22 17.78 -5.71 11.86
C THR A 22 18.13 -6.24 13.24
N ALA A 23 17.15 -6.54 14.08
CA ALA A 23 17.40 -7.22 15.36
C ALA A 23 18.05 -8.60 15.18
N GLN A 24 17.80 -9.26 14.05
CA GLN A 24 18.43 -10.52 13.67
C GLN A 24 19.80 -10.37 13.00
N GLY A 25 20.21 -9.15 12.65
CA GLY A 25 21.43 -8.89 11.89
C GLY A 25 21.38 -9.39 10.43
N ILE A 26 20.18 -9.57 9.88
CA ILE A 26 19.95 -10.02 8.50
C ILE A 26 19.88 -8.80 7.59
N ASN A 27 20.61 -8.85 6.47
CA ASN A 27 20.54 -7.80 5.45
C ASN A 27 19.29 -8.02 4.56
N TYR A 28 18.38 -7.05 4.54
CA TYR A 28 17.19 -7.06 3.67
C TYR A 28 17.54 -7.42 2.22
N TRP A 29 18.58 -6.81 1.65
CA TRP A 29 18.98 -7.01 0.25
C TRP A 29 19.49 -8.42 -0.07
N SER A 30 19.83 -9.22 0.94
CA SER A 30 20.19 -10.64 0.73
C SER A 30 18.99 -11.57 0.54
N LEU A 31 17.77 -11.03 0.67
CA LEU A 31 16.51 -11.77 0.62
C LEU A 31 15.69 -11.47 -0.64
N MET A 32 16.28 -10.85 -1.67
CA MET A 32 15.56 -10.49 -2.92
C MET A 32 15.14 -11.70 -3.78
N ASP A 33 15.57 -12.92 -3.40
CA ASP A 33 15.11 -14.17 -4.01
C ASP A 33 13.94 -14.82 -3.24
N GLU A 34 13.50 -14.23 -2.11
CA GLU A 34 12.39 -14.76 -1.32
C GLU A 34 11.06 -14.57 -2.05
N PRO A 35 10.28 -15.64 -2.26
CA PRO A 35 9.06 -15.53 -3.04
C PRO A 35 7.87 -15.12 -2.16
N ASN A 36 7.01 -14.24 -2.69
CA ASN A 36 5.62 -14.12 -2.27
C ASN A 36 4.71 -14.68 -3.35
N VAL A 37 4.14 -15.85 -3.10
CA VAL A 37 3.42 -16.62 -4.12
C VAL A 37 1.89 -16.46 -4.05
N ASP A 38 1.37 -15.87 -2.98
CA ASP A 38 -0.08 -15.84 -2.72
C ASP A 38 -0.60 -14.50 -2.18
N GLY A 39 0.25 -13.56 -1.80
CA GLY A 39 -0.13 -12.24 -1.33
C GLY A 39 -0.96 -12.23 -0.04
N LYS A 40 -0.95 -13.32 0.75
CA LYS A 40 -1.80 -13.45 1.95
C LYS A 40 -1.49 -12.40 3.01
N GLU A 41 -0.21 -12.10 3.19
CA GLU A 41 0.29 -11.16 4.21
C GLU A 41 0.48 -9.73 3.67
N ASN A 42 0.04 -9.45 2.43
CA ASN A 42 0.11 -8.12 1.86
C ASN A 42 -0.77 -7.14 2.65
N TYR A 43 -0.35 -5.88 2.69
CA TYR A 43 -1.21 -4.81 3.18
C TYR A 43 -2.44 -4.68 2.28
N VAL A 44 -3.64 -4.70 2.89
CA VAL A 44 -4.89 -4.64 2.15
C VAL A 44 -5.36 -3.19 2.00
N ILE A 45 -5.43 -2.72 0.75
CA ILE A 45 -5.95 -1.39 0.39
C ILE A 45 -7.49 -1.44 0.29
N LEU A 46 -8.05 -2.47 -0.35
CA LEU A 46 -9.49 -2.62 -0.57
C LEU A 46 -9.91 -4.08 -0.52
N GLU A 47 -11.06 -4.34 0.11
CA GLU A 47 -11.88 -5.54 -0.11
C GLU A 47 -13.31 -5.11 -0.39
N ALA A 48 -13.86 -5.57 -1.51
CA ALA A 48 -15.21 -5.28 -1.94
C ALA A 48 -15.92 -6.55 -2.40
N VAL A 49 -17.22 -6.64 -2.14
CA VAL A 49 -18.11 -7.68 -2.68
C VAL A 49 -19.25 -6.97 -3.41
N GLY A 50 -19.53 -7.42 -4.64
CA GLY A 50 -20.50 -6.83 -5.54
C GLY A 50 -19.95 -6.66 -6.94
N ARG A 51 -20.59 -5.79 -7.73
CA ARG A 51 -20.17 -5.44 -9.09
C ARG A 51 -19.80 -3.96 -9.14
N GLY A 52 -18.65 -3.65 -9.72
CA GLY A 52 -18.13 -2.29 -9.66
C GLY A 52 -16.82 -2.10 -10.41
N HIS A 53 -16.15 -1.01 -10.08
CA HIS A 53 -14.81 -0.72 -10.55
C HIS A 53 -14.04 0.15 -9.55
N TYR A 54 -12.78 -0.19 -9.35
CA TYR A 54 -11.83 0.55 -8.52
C TYR A 54 -11.20 1.69 -9.30
N VAL A 55 -11.14 2.88 -8.68
CA VAL A 55 -10.66 4.12 -9.30
C VAL A 55 -9.43 4.68 -8.62
N GLY A 56 -8.77 3.90 -7.76
CA GLY A 56 -7.47 4.24 -7.18
C GLY A 56 -7.48 4.47 -5.67
N CYS A 57 -6.34 4.90 -5.16
CA CYS A 57 -6.12 5.17 -3.75
C CYS A 57 -5.07 6.27 -3.53
N ASN A 58 -5.05 6.83 -2.33
CA ASN A 58 -3.82 7.33 -1.75
C ASN A 58 -3.23 6.27 -0.81
N LEU A 59 -1.90 6.14 -0.84
CA LEU A 59 -1.10 5.29 0.05
C LEU A 59 -0.12 6.17 0.82
N SER A 60 -0.08 5.99 2.13
CA SER A 60 0.80 6.71 3.04
C SER A 60 1.64 5.71 3.83
N VAL A 61 2.95 5.94 3.87
CA VAL A 61 3.91 5.09 4.56
C VAL A 61 4.74 5.96 5.49
N ASP A 62 4.82 5.60 6.77
CA ASP A 62 5.90 6.07 7.68
C ASP A 62 6.97 4.98 7.71
N ASN A 63 8.11 5.26 7.07
CA ASN A 63 9.23 4.35 7.00
C ASN A 63 9.94 4.31 8.36
N ILE A 64 9.76 3.21 9.06
CA ILE A 64 10.27 3.00 10.43
C ILE A 64 11.10 1.72 10.54
N ASP A 65 11.30 1.01 9.44
CA ASP A 65 12.04 -0.24 9.38
C ASP A 65 13.56 0.04 9.29
N PRO A 66 14.33 -0.26 10.35
CA PRO A 66 15.73 0.13 10.45
C PRO A 66 16.65 -0.80 9.65
N THR A 67 17.82 -0.30 9.27
CA THR A 67 19.00 -1.04 8.78
C THR A 67 20.26 -0.59 9.55
N PRO A 68 21.39 -1.32 9.49
CA PRO A 68 22.63 -0.90 10.16
C PRO A 68 23.15 0.48 9.77
N ASP A 69 22.83 0.93 8.55
CA ASP A 69 23.28 2.18 7.94
C ASP A 69 22.18 3.24 7.79
N GLY A 70 20.94 2.96 8.20
CA GLY A 70 19.83 3.90 8.08
C GLY A 70 18.45 3.26 8.21
N LEU A 71 17.53 3.71 7.37
CA LEU A 71 16.23 3.08 7.16
C LEU A 71 16.25 2.41 5.79
N THR A 72 15.53 1.30 5.66
CA THR A 72 15.44 0.57 4.40
C THR A 72 14.61 1.34 3.36
N TRP A 73 14.75 0.99 2.08
CA TRP A 73 13.81 1.41 1.04
C TRP A 73 12.54 0.57 1.14
N TRP A 74 11.39 1.22 1.30
CA TRP A 74 10.12 0.54 1.55
C TRP A 74 9.36 0.16 0.28
N GLY A 75 9.72 0.75 -0.86
CA GLY A 75 8.89 0.72 -2.06
C GLY A 75 9.11 -0.48 -2.98
N GLU A 76 9.91 -1.48 -2.62
CA GLU A 76 10.06 -2.70 -3.46
C GLU A 76 8.80 -3.58 -3.52
N GLY A 77 7.76 -3.26 -2.75
CA GLY A 77 6.59 -4.13 -2.63
C GLY A 77 5.64 -4.07 -3.82
N ASP A 78 5.29 -5.23 -4.38
CA ASP A 78 4.41 -5.35 -5.55
C ASP A 78 2.94 -5.13 -5.20
N ASP A 79 2.18 -4.43 -6.06
CA ASP A 79 0.72 -4.48 -6.01
C ASP A 79 0.22 -5.84 -6.52
N MET A 80 -0.74 -6.42 -5.81
CA MET A 80 -1.39 -7.67 -6.21
C MET A 80 -2.90 -7.49 -6.15
N ILE A 81 -3.56 -7.63 -7.30
CA ILE A 81 -5.00 -7.39 -7.41
C ILE A 81 -5.71 -8.68 -7.79
N PHE A 82 -6.63 -9.09 -6.91
CA PHE A 82 -7.43 -10.29 -7.04
C PHE A 82 -8.86 -9.92 -7.44
N ILE A 83 -9.27 -10.34 -8.64
CA ILE A 83 -10.56 -10.02 -9.24
C ILE A 83 -11.48 -11.24 -9.14
N ASP A 84 -12.69 -11.00 -8.65
CA ASP A 84 -13.79 -11.96 -8.61
C ASP A 84 -13.51 -13.27 -7.85
N GLY A 85 -12.61 -13.22 -6.87
CA GLY A 85 -12.30 -14.34 -5.97
C GLY A 85 -11.35 -15.37 -6.55
N GLU A 86 -10.48 -14.96 -7.48
CA GLU A 86 -9.38 -15.77 -7.98
C GLU A 86 -8.37 -16.15 -6.89
N GLU A 87 -7.73 -17.31 -7.06
CA GLU A 87 -6.71 -17.82 -6.12
C GLU A 87 -5.35 -17.14 -6.31
N LEU A 88 -5.01 -16.78 -7.55
CA LEU A 88 -3.80 -16.04 -7.92
C LEU A 88 -4.21 -14.70 -8.53
N PRO A 89 -3.48 -13.61 -8.25
CA PRO A 89 -3.84 -12.28 -8.75
C PRO A 89 -3.66 -12.20 -10.27
N SER A 90 -4.66 -11.64 -10.96
CA SER A 90 -4.61 -11.35 -12.39
C SER A 90 -3.72 -10.15 -12.71
N MET A 91 -3.45 -9.28 -11.72
CA MET A 91 -2.55 -8.14 -11.87
C MET A 91 -1.48 -8.19 -10.77
N VAL A 92 -0.23 -8.23 -11.18
CA VAL A 92 0.95 -8.23 -10.32
C VAL A 92 1.89 -7.12 -10.80
N GLY A 93 2.29 -6.27 -9.86
CA GLY A 93 3.20 -5.15 -10.07
C GLY A 93 4.67 -5.53 -10.09
N THR A 94 5.51 -4.52 -9.89
CA THR A 94 6.99 -4.64 -9.85
C THR A 94 7.63 -3.79 -8.75
N GLY A 95 6.83 -3.06 -7.99
CA GLY A 95 7.26 -2.11 -6.98
C GLY A 95 6.16 -1.10 -6.67
N SER A 96 6.19 -0.55 -5.46
CA SER A 96 5.24 0.45 -5.00
C SER A 96 5.43 1.79 -5.71
N GLU A 97 6.68 2.18 -6.02
CA GLU A 97 6.93 3.35 -6.86
C GLU A 97 6.38 3.14 -8.27
N ASP A 98 6.52 1.95 -8.83
CA ASP A 98 6.03 1.63 -10.16
C ASP A 98 4.50 1.66 -10.21
N TYR A 99 3.84 1.05 -9.22
CA TYR A 99 2.40 1.14 -9.04
C TYR A 99 1.94 2.59 -8.97
N LEU A 100 2.68 3.44 -8.25
CA LEU A 100 2.39 4.87 -8.07
C LEU A 100 2.91 5.76 -9.22
N CYS A 101 3.31 5.16 -10.35
CA CYS A 101 3.78 5.84 -11.56
C CYS A 101 5.06 6.70 -11.35
N HIS A 102 5.92 6.25 -10.45
CA HIS A 102 7.29 6.70 -10.25
C HIS A 102 8.26 5.62 -10.75
N ALA A 103 9.57 5.80 -10.51
CA ALA A 103 10.63 4.83 -10.81
C ALA A 103 11.90 5.23 -10.06
N TRP A 104 12.74 4.28 -9.65
CA TRP A 104 13.97 4.55 -8.89
C TRP A 104 13.68 5.35 -7.61
N GLY A 105 12.67 4.92 -6.86
CA GLY A 105 12.18 5.62 -5.68
C GLY A 105 11.05 6.61 -5.95
N MET A 106 10.52 7.19 -4.87
CA MET A 106 9.49 8.23 -4.94
C MET A 106 10.09 9.58 -5.33
N HIS A 107 9.28 10.41 -6.00
CA HIS A 107 9.69 11.76 -6.42
C HIS A 107 8.72 12.83 -5.92
N PRO A 108 9.18 14.06 -5.64
CA PRO A 108 8.33 15.16 -5.18
C PRO A 108 7.57 15.84 -6.33
N GLN A 109 6.86 15.06 -7.14
CA GLN A 109 6.01 15.56 -8.23
C GLN A 109 4.59 15.03 -8.13
N GLY A 110 3.62 15.90 -8.44
CA GLY A 110 2.20 15.57 -8.55
C GLY A 110 1.71 15.76 -9.98
N TYR A 111 0.97 14.78 -10.48
CA TYR A 111 0.28 14.82 -11.77
C TYR A 111 -1.22 14.62 -11.58
N LEU A 112 -1.99 14.74 -12.66
CA LEU A 112 -3.45 14.65 -12.60
C LEU A 112 -3.96 13.33 -12.03
N PHE A 113 -3.31 12.21 -12.39
CA PHE A 113 -3.75 10.86 -12.01
C PHE A 113 -2.79 10.12 -11.09
N ALA A 114 -1.57 10.60 -10.87
CA ALA A 114 -0.66 9.97 -9.92
C ALA A 114 0.36 11.00 -9.39
N GLY A 115 0.97 10.71 -8.24
CA GLY A 115 2.10 11.48 -7.74
C GLY A 115 2.16 11.56 -6.22
N THR A 116 2.96 12.50 -5.72
CA THR A 116 3.31 12.65 -4.31
C THR A 116 2.71 13.92 -3.71
N SER A 117 1.97 13.76 -2.61
CA SER A 117 1.43 14.87 -1.80
C SER A 117 2.30 15.16 -0.56
N VAL A 118 2.95 14.15 0.00
CA VAL A 118 3.91 14.29 1.10
C VAL A 118 5.15 13.51 0.71
N TYR A 119 6.29 14.19 0.62
CA TYR A 119 7.54 13.56 0.23
C TYR A 119 8.39 13.18 1.45
N GLU A 120 8.90 11.96 1.44
CA GLU A 120 9.77 11.41 2.49
C GLU A 120 11.06 12.22 2.64
N HIS A 121 11.69 12.63 1.53
CA HIS A 121 12.96 13.37 1.54
C HIS A 121 12.77 14.89 1.42
N ASP A 122 11.72 15.43 2.04
CA ASP A 122 11.48 16.87 2.12
C ASP A 122 12.59 17.59 2.91
N ALA A 123 13.29 18.52 2.26
CA ALA A 123 14.42 19.24 2.84
C ALA A 123 14.04 20.13 4.03
N ASP A 124 12.78 20.59 4.11
CA ASP A 124 12.28 21.39 5.23
C ASP A 124 11.90 20.52 6.44
N ARG A 125 11.86 19.19 6.25
CA ARG A 125 11.47 18.18 7.25
C ARG A 125 12.43 16.99 7.24
N PRO A 126 13.74 17.18 7.50
CA PRO A 126 14.78 16.17 7.29
C PRO A 126 14.64 14.91 8.17
N THR A 127 13.88 14.99 9.26
CA THR A 127 13.57 13.89 10.19
C THR A 127 12.20 13.25 9.91
N ARG A 128 11.45 13.75 8.92
CA ARG A 128 10.20 13.12 8.52
C ARG A 128 10.53 11.95 7.60
N ARG A 129 9.93 10.80 7.87
CA ARG A 129 10.09 9.56 7.09
C ARG A 129 8.77 9.13 6.43
N LYS A 130 7.94 10.13 6.15
CA LYS A 130 6.56 9.95 5.71
C LYS A 130 6.43 10.23 4.24
N GLN A 131 5.94 9.24 3.49
CA GLN A 131 5.48 9.39 2.13
C GLN A 131 3.95 9.41 2.10
N THR A 132 3.36 10.21 1.22
CA THR A 132 1.99 10.03 0.76
C THR A 132 1.96 10.22 -0.74
N SER A 133 1.65 9.13 -1.45
CA SER A 133 1.47 9.11 -2.89
C SER A 133 0.04 8.70 -3.24
N TYR A 134 -0.38 9.00 -4.46
CA TYR A 134 -1.68 8.61 -4.98
C TYR A 134 -1.57 8.09 -6.41
N ARG A 135 -2.52 7.23 -6.77
CA ARG A 135 -2.84 6.87 -8.16
C ARG A 135 -4.34 6.77 -8.30
N PHE A 136 -4.88 7.36 -9.36
CA PHE A 136 -6.28 7.36 -9.72
C PHE A 136 -6.47 6.67 -11.06
N HIS A 137 -7.11 5.51 -11.02
CA HIS A 137 -7.47 4.72 -12.20
C HIS A 137 -8.73 5.27 -12.89
N ILE A 138 -8.69 6.55 -13.31
CA ILE A 138 -9.83 7.21 -13.94
C ILE A 138 -10.00 6.74 -15.39
N LEU A 139 -8.89 6.63 -16.12
CA LEU A 139 -8.88 6.21 -17.53
C LEU A 139 -8.73 4.70 -17.69
N ASP A 140 -8.27 4.03 -16.64
CA ASP A 140 -7.90 2.62 -16.57
C ASP A 140 -8.49 1.91 -15.33
N PRO A 141 -9.81 2.03 -15.06
CA PRO A 141 -10.42 1.46 -13.86
C PRO A 141 -10.31 -0.06 -13.82
N VAL A 142 -10.08 -0.62 -12.63
CA VAL A 142 -10.05 -2.07 -12.42
C VAL A 142 -11.47 -2.58 -12.18
N MET A 143 -12.00 -3.32 -13.15
CA MET A 143 -13.38 -3.79 -13.18
C MET A 143 -13.55 -5.09 -12.38
N PHE A 144 -14.70 -5.26 -11.71
CA PHE A 144 -15.04 -6.51 -11.01
C PHE A 144 -16.55 -6.79 -11.05
N THR A 145 -16.95 -8.07 -10.97
CA THR A 145 -18.34 -8.51 -11.08
C THR A 145 -18.90 -9.25 -9.87
N ARG A 146 -18.03 -9.80 -9.02
CA ARG A 146 -18.33 -10.51 -7.77
C ARG A 146 -17.59 -9.93 -6.58
N SER A 147 -16.30 -9.67 -6.72
CA SER A 147 -15.46 -9.17 -5.62
C SER A 147 -14.16 -8.57 -6.13
N LEU A 148 -13.53 -7.76 -5.30
CA LEU A 148 -12.20 -7.20 -5.58
C LEU A 148 -11.40 -7.17 -4.28
N LYS A 149 -10.15 -7.65 -4.34
CA LYS A 149 -9.16 -7.46 -3.28
C LYS A 149 -7.93 -6.78 -3.89
N VAL A 150 -7.65 -5.56 -3.46
CA VAL A 150 -6.46 -4.79 -3.86
C VAL A 150 -5.49 -4.82 -2.69
N THR A 151 -4.31 -5.36 -2.91
CA THR A 151 -3.25 -5.41 -1.90
C THR A 151 -1.94 -4.88 -2.47
N ILE A 152 -1.01 -4.56 -1.58
CA ILE A 152 0.37 -4.21 -1.92
C ILE A 152 1.28 -4.80 -0.87
N GLU A 153 2.44 -5.32 -1.27
CA GLU A 153 3.41 -5.79 -0.30
C GLU A 153 3.99 -4.62 0.52
N HIS A 154 4.40 -4.90 1.76
CA HIS A 154 5.12 -3.93 2.59
C HIS A 154 6.63 -4.23 2.55
N GLY A 155 7.27 -3.70 1.50
CA GLY A 155 8.60 -4.14 1.07
C GLY A 155 8.55 -5.50 0.35
N HIS A 156 9.64 -5.85 -0.34
CA HIS A 156 9.75 -7.11 -1.08
C HIS A 156 9.33 -8.29 -0.20
N ALA A 157 8.43 -9.14 -0.69
CA ALA A 157 7.96 -10.34 -0.01
C ALA A 157 7.42 -10.10 1.42
N ASN A 158 6.87 -8.90 1.69
CA ASN A 158 6.34 -8.50 2.99
C ASN A 158 7.39 -8.61 4.11
N LEU A 159 8.65 -8.28 3.83
CA LEU A 159 9.76 -8.48 4.77
C LEU A 159 9.91 -7.36 5.81
N GLN A 160 9.21 -6.23 5.68
CA GLN A 160 9.47 -5.01 6.45
C GLN A 160 8.34 -4.66 7.42
N ASN A 161 8.67 -3.92 8.47
CA ASN A 161 7.73 -3.52 9.51
C ASN A 161 7.53 -1.99 9.48
N ASN A 162 6.59 -1.52 8.66
CA ASN A 162 6.34 -0.09 8.42
C ASN A 162 4.93 0.33 8.87
N ASP A 163 4.63 1.63 8.90
CA ASP A 163 3.27 2.12 9.18
C ASP A 163 2.56 2.47 7.88
N TYR A 164 1.68 1.60 7.41
CA TYR A 164 0.95 1.75 6.16
C TYR A 164 -0.47 2.24 6.44
N SER A 165 -0.92 3.26 5.72
CA SER A 165 -2.33 3.66 5.69
C SER A 165 -2.77 4.08 4.30
N SER A 166 -4.02 3.86 3.96
CA SER A 166 -4.55 4.14 2.64
C SER A 166 -6.00 4.59 2.69
N THR A 167 -6.47 5.23 1.62
CA THR A 167 -7.91 5.34 1.34
C THR A 167 -8.15 4.88 -0.09
N ALA A 168 -8.93 3.81 -0.22
CA ALA A 168 -9.38 3.30 -1.51
C ALA A 168 -10.63 4.05 -1.98
N TYR A 169 -10.74 4.25 -3.29
CA TYR A 169 -11.87 4.87 -3.96
C TYR A 169 -12.41 3.93 -5.04
N TRP A 170 -13.72 3.67 -5.04
CA TRP A 170 -14.34 2.79 -6.04
C TRP A 170 -15.83 3.07 -6.21
N TYR A 171 -16.41 2.52 -7.27
CA TYR A 171 -17.84 2.52 -7.50
C TYR A 171 -18.37 1.10 -7.49
N GLN A 172 -19.50 0.84 -6.83
CA GLN A 172 -20.16 -0.47 -6.89
C GLN A 172 -21.68 -0.41 -6.76
N THR A 173 -22.34 -1.53 -7.04
CA THR A 173 -23.77 -1.74 -6.78
C THR A 173 -24.06 -1.91 -5.29
N GLU A 174 -25.26 -1.51 -4.88
CA GLU A 174 -25.82 -1.77 -3.55
C GLU A 174 -26.70 -3.03 -3.53
N PRO A 175 -26.82 -3.72 -2.37
CA PRO A 175 -26.09 -3.46 -1.13
C PRO A 175 -24.62 -3.91 -1.21
N HIS A 176 -23.73 -3.17 -0.55
CA HIS A 176 -22.34 -3.58 -0.35
C HIS A 176 -22.13 -4.40 0.94
N ALA A 177 -21.01 -5.13 1.03
CA ALA A 177 -20.60 -5.77 2.28
C ALA A 177 -20.26 -4.69 3.34
N PRO A 178 -20.59 -4.90 4.63
CA PRO A 178 -20.29 -3.93 5.67
C PRO A 178 -18.79 -3.63 5.75
N PHE A 179 -18.44 -2.38 6.01
CA PHE A 179 -17.05 -1.98 6.14
C PHE A 179 -16.46 -2.41 7.48
N PRO A 180 -15.15 -2.70 7.52
CA PRO A 180 -14.45 -2.83 8.79
C PRO A 180 -14.65 -1.57 9.64
N PRO A 181 -14.75 -1.71 10.98
CA PRO A 181 -14.85 -0.56 11.85
C PRO A 181 -13.61 0.32 11.70
N LEU A 182 -13.81 1.64 11.65
CA LEU A 182 -12.69 2.56 11.73
C LEU A 182 -12.02 2.43 13.10
N PRO A 183 -10.68 2.35 13.16
CA PRO A 183 -9.95 2.49 14.41
C PRO A 183 -10.30 3.81 15.11
N ASP A 184 -10.18 3.82 16.43
CA ASP A 184 -10.47 5.01 17.22
C ASP A 184 -9.56 6.20 16.85
N ALA A 185 -9.88 7.38 17.35
CA ALA A 185 -9.13 8.58 17.01
C ALA A 185 -7.65 8.54 17.41
N VAL A 186 -7.27 7.77 18.45
CA VAL A 186 -5.88 7.64 18.92
C VAL A 186 -5.10 6.72 17.98
N ALA A 187 -5.68 5.57 17.63
CA ALA A 187 -5.12 4.59 16.72
C ALA A 187 -4.96 5.11 15.27
N ARG A 188 -5.55 6.27 14.94
CA ARG A 188 -5.39 6.95 13.64
C ARG A 188 -4.43 8.13 13.65
N ARG A 189 -3.81 8.46 14.79
CA ARG A 189 -2.84 9.55 14.85
C ARG A 189 -1.56 9.17 14.09
N PRO A 190 -0.99 10.10 13.30
CA PRO A 190 0.35 9.91 12.73
C PRO A 190 1.37 9.71 13.84
N ARG A 191 2.40 8.91 13.58
CA ARG A 191 3.55 8.82 14.48
C ARG A 191 4.30 10.16 14.48
N PRO A 192 4.90 10.57 15.60
CA PRO A 192 5.79 11.73 15.60
C PRO A 192 6.93 11.57 14.59
N ASP A 193 7.40 12.68 14.02
CA ASP A 193 8.62 12.68 13.21
C ASP A 193 9.84 12.26 14.07
N ARG A 194 10.84 11.62 13.46
CA ARG A 194 11.99 11.01 14.16
C ARG A 194 13.32 11.39 13.52
#